data_AF-A0A7J5N6L5-F1
#
_entry.id   AF-A0A7J5N6L5-F1
#
_cell.length_a   1.000
_cell.length_b   1.000
_cell.length_c   1.000
_cell.angle_alpha   90.00
_cell.angle_beta   90.00
_cell.angle_gamma   90.00
#
_symmetry.space_group_name_H-M   'P 1'
#
loop_
_entity.id
_entity.type
_entity.pdbx_description
1 polymer ?
#
loop_
_entity_poly.entity_id
_entity_poly.type
_entity_poly.pdbx_seq_one_letter_code
_entity_poly.pdbx_strand_id
1 'polypeptide(L)'
;MLRRGLHETVGDWRVRMTIALDMLGAIGFDDDGMPRYGTMDGLPEAADLVAAARGFDGGDPTVYDEACDHVREAVGRVWPDGYPLDDMLADSRVIHLHCVRGSLVLSAQTAMALGSEPDGGQAAVAVLKEISHAYGPLFDPKGNGPKDVAAWVLEHRQWAVDMADLLVRAGLEDKGLKDAVERILS
;
A
#
# COMPACT_ATOMS: atom_id res chain seq x y z
N MET A 1 2.88 4.50 -21.12
CA MET A 1 3.25 3.54 -20.06
C MET A 1 4.53 4.06 -19.42
N LEU A 2 4.45 4.54 -18.17
CA LEU A 2 5.62 5.02 -17.41
C LEU A 2 6.55 3.83 -17.17
N ARG A 3 7.79 3.89 -17.67
CA ARG A 3 8.73 2.76 -17.62
C ARG A 3 9.45 2.73 -16.27
N ARG A 4 9.75 1.51 -15.81
CA ARG A 4 10.65 1.29 -14.67
C ARG A 4 12.07 1.71 -15.04
N GLY A 5 12.79 2.28 -14.09
CA GLY A 5 14.23 2.50 -14.19
C GLY A 5 14.98 1.17 -14.25
N LEU A 6 16.19 1.19 -14.82
CA LEU A 6 17.09 0.03 -14.78
C LEU A 6 17.41 -0.32 -13.32
N HIS A 7 17.20 -1.57 -12.93
CA HIS A 7 17.35 -2.10 -11.56
C HIS A 7 16.36 -1.60 -10.51
N GLU A 8 15.38 -0.78 -10.88
CA GLU A 8 14.33 -0.32 -9.96
C GLU A 8 13.42 -1.50 -9.58
N THR A 9 13.24 -1.77 -8.28
CA THR A 9 12.31 -2.83 -7.83
C THR A 9 10.85 -2.41 -8.06
N VAL A 10 9.92 -3.36 -8.00
CA VAL A 10 8.48 -3.04 -8.12
C VAL A 10 8.01 -2.16 -6.95
N GLY A 11 8.60 -2.34 -5.75
CA GLY A 11 8.32 -1.51 -4.59
C GLY A 11 8.78 -0.07 -4.79
N ASP A 12 10.03 0.13 -5.22
CA ASP A 12 10.60 1.45 -5.46
C ASP A 12 9.86 2.20 -6.58
N TRP A 13 9.47 1.48 -7.63
CA TRP A 13 8.66 2.04 -8.71
C TRP A 13 7.28 2.48 -8.21
N ARG A 14 6.61 1.68 -7.38
CA ARG A 14 5.32 2.04 -6.78
C ARG A 14 5.45 3.24 -5.86
N VAL A 15 6.46 3.28 -4.99
CA VAL A 15 6.74 4.41 -4.10
C VAL A 15 7.03 5.68 -4.89
N ARG A 16 7.87 5.61 -5.94
CA ARG A 16 8.15 6.76 -6.82
C ARG A 16 6.89 7.24 -7.55
N MET A 17 6.03 6.33 -8.00
CA MET A 17 4.76 6.70 -8.61
C MET A 17 3.78 7.28 -7.60
N THR A 18 3.70 6.75 -6.38
CA THR A 18 2.89 7.33 -5.31
C THR A 18 3.40 8.71 -4.92
N ILE A 19 4.71 8.90 -4.76
CA ILE A 19 5.33 10.21 -4.49
C ILE A 19 5.13 11.16 -5.67
N ALA A 20 5.25 10.69 -6.91
CA ALA A 20 4.96 11.52 -8.07
C ALA A 20 3.48 11.92 -8.13
N LEU A 21 2.57 11.00 -7.85
CA LEU A 21 1.13 11.28 -7.79
C LEU A 21 0.80 12.21 -6.63
N ASP A 22 1.40 12.02 -5.45
CA ASP A 22 1.37 12.91 -4.29
C ASP A 22 1.86 14.32 -4.65
N MET A 23 3.08 14.45 -5.18
CA MET A 23 3.68 15.71 -5.62
C MET A 23 2.90 16.41 -6.74
N LEU A 24 2.17 15.64 -7.56
CA LEU A 24 1.28 16.13 -8.62
C LEU A 24 -0.16 16.33 -8.13
N GLY A 25 -0.42 16.11 -6.84
CA GLY A 25 -1.72 16.33 -6.24
C GLY A 25 -2.79 15.33 -6.66
N ALA A 26 -2.43 14.11 -7.05
CA ALA A 26 -3.35 13.09 -7.53
C ALA A 26 -3.93 12.16 -6.44
N ILE A 27 -3.71 12.48 -5.15
CA ILE A 27 -4.28 11.75 -4.00
C ILE A 27 -5.48 12.52 -3.48
N GLY A 28 -6.66 11.91 -3.47
CA GLY A 28 -7.92 12.53 -3.08
C GLY A 28 -8.09 12.71 -1.57
N PHE A 29 -9.01 13.58 -1.12
CA PHE A 29 -9.62 13.53 0.22
C PHE A 29 -11.14 13.52 0.08
N ASP A 30 -11.86 12.86 0.98
CA ASP A 30 -13.32 13.00 1.06
C ASP A 30 -13.73 14.20 1.94
N ASP A 31 -15.04 14.45 2.03
CA ASP A 31 -15.62 15.58 2.75
C ASP A 31 -15.30 15.58 4.26
N ASP A 32 -14.84 14.46 4.79
CA ASP A 32 -14.44 14.28 6.19
C ASP A 32 -12.93 14.45 6.39
N GLY A 33 -12.18 14.80 5.32
CA GLY A 33 -10.73 14.98 5.37
C GLY A 33 -9.95 13.67 5.40
N MET A 34 -10.55 12.53 5.02
CA MET A 34 -9.85 11.25 4.92
C MET A 34 -9.26 11.07 3.51
N PRO A 35 -7.99 10.66 3.38
CA PRO A 35 -7.42 10.39 2.07
C PRO A 35 -8.19 9.30 1.33
N ARG A 36 -8.59 9.61 0.11
CA ARG A 36 -9.09 8.64 -0.87
C ARG A 36 -8.06 8.45 -1.96
N TYR A 37 -7.60 7.21 -2.10
CA TYR A 37 -6.74 6.81 -3.19
C TYR A 37 -7.59 6.52 -4.43
N GLY A 38 -7.99 7.58 -5.13
CA GLY A 38 -8.81 7.59 -6.34
C GLY A 38 -8.96 9.01 -6.86
N THR A 39 -9.28 9.19 -8.15
CA THR A 39 -9.40 10.51 -8.79
C THR A 39 -10.46 11.35 -8.09
N MET A 40 -10.04 12.35 -7.30
CA MET A 40 -10.90 13.46 -6.85
C MET A 40 -11.44 14.22 -8.07
N ASP A 41 -12.69 14.64 -8.01
CA ASP A 41 -13.28 15.50 -9.05
C ASP A 41 -12.53 16.84 -9.10
N GLY A 42 -12.07 17.23 -10.30
CA GLY A 42 -11.31 18.46 -10.52
C GLY A 42 -9.79 18.31 -10.47
N LEU A 43 -9.27 17.11 -10.22
CA LEU A 43 -7.85 16.81 -10.40
C LEU A 43 -7.45 16.81 -11.90
N PRO A 44 -6.16 17.05 -12.22
CA PRO A 44 -5.69 17.05 -13.60
C PRO A 44 -5.99 15.72 -14.29
N GLU A 45 -6.41 15.77 -15.56
CA GLU A 45 -6.64 14.56 -16.32
C GLU A 45 -5.33 13.78 -16.51
N ALA A 46 -5.43 12.45 -16.68
CA ALA A 46 -4.27 11.58 -16.90
C ALA A 46 -3.39 12.03 -18.09
N ALA A 47 -3.94 12.79 -19.04
CA ALA A 47 -3.21 13.36 -20.17
C ALA A 47 -2.19 14.44 -19.74
N ASP A 48 -2.57 15.36 -18.85
CA ASP A 48 -1.69 16.42 -18.35
C ASP A 48 -0.58 15.85 -17.47
N LEU A 49 -0.93 14.86 -16.63
CA LEU A 49 0.04 14.12 -15.80
C LEU A 49 1.06 13.35 -16.66
N VAL A 50 0.61 12.75 -17.76
CA VAL A 50 1.49 12.04 -18.72
C VAL A 50 2.36 13.02 -19.52
N ALA A 51 1.83 14.21 -19.86
CA ALA A 51 2.58 15.26 -20.55
C ALA A 51 3.70 15.83 -19.65
N ALA A 52 3.39 16.16 -18.40
CA ALA A 52 4.36 16.61 -17.40
C ALA A 52 5.45 15.54 -17.14
N ALA A 53 5.07 14.27 -16.97
CA ALA A 53 6.05 13.20 -16.76
C ALA A 53 6.99 12.99 -17.97
N ARG A 54 6.47 13.10 -19.20
CA ARG A 54 7.29 13.00 -20.43
C ARG A 54 8.22 14.20 -20.61
N GLY A 55 7.76 15.40 -20.25
CA GLY A 55 8.56 16.61 -20.25
C GLY A 55 9.73 16.52 -19.28
N PHE A 56 9.48 16.04 -18.06
CA PHE A 56 10.51 15.81 -17.04
C PHE A 56 11.59 14.81 -17.51
N ASP A 57 11.19 13.76 -18.24
CA ASP A 57 12.09 12.75 -18.82
C ASP A 57 12.86 13.23 -20.07
N GLY A 58 13.02 14.55 -20.26
CA GLY A 58 13.77 15.15 -21.36
C GLY A 58 12.97 15.39 -22.63
N GLY A 59 11.64 15.43 -22.52
CA GLY A 59 10.73 15.84 -23.58
C GLY A 59 10.73 17.35 -23.82
N ASP A 60 9.75 17.84 -24.57
CA ASP A 60 9.60 19.27 -24.87
C ASP A 60 9.40 20.09 -23.59
N PRO A 61 10.31 21.02 -23.25
CA PRO A 61 10.21 21.85 -22.04
C PRO A 61 8.97 22.75 -22.01
N THR A 62 8.46 23.15 -23.17
CA THR A 62 7.28 24.03 -23.28
C THR A 62 6.01 23.27 -22.87
N VAL A 63 5.89 22.03 -23.34
CA VAL A 63 4.80 21.11 -22.96
C VAL A 63 4.90 20.73 -21.48
N TYR A 64 6.11 20.61 -20.96
CA TYR A 64 6.34 20.39 -19.54
C TYR A 64 5.82 21.54 -18.67
N ASP A 65 6.21 22.77 -19.02
CA ASP A 65 5.86 23.96 -18.25
C ASP A 65 4.34 24.21 -18.30
N GLU A 66 3.71 24.09 -19.47
CA GLU A 66 2.25 24.23 -19.63
C GLU A 66 1.48 23.15 -18.84
N ALA A 67 1.92 21.89 -18.92
CA ALA A 67 1.31 20.81 -18.14
C ALA A 67 1.49 21.03 -16.64
N CYS A 68 2.65 21.55 -16.21
CA CYS A 68 2.88 21.89 -14.81
C CYS A 68 1.98 23.04 -14.34
N ASP A 69 1.74 24.06 -15.17
CA ASP A 69 0.87 25.18 -14.81
C ASP A 69 -0.60 24.75 -14.72
N HIS A 70 -1.09 23.94 -15.66
CA HIS A 70 -2.43 23.36 -15.57
C HIS A 70 -2.60 22.46 -14.34
N VAL A 71 -1.59 21.65 -14.03
CA VAL A 71 -1.59 20.82 -12.81
C VAL A 71 -1.62 21.69 -11.56
N ARG A 72 -0.77 22.72 -11.47
CA ARG A 72 -0.76 23.66 -10.32
C ARG A 72 -2.08 24.40 -10.16
N GLU A 73 -2.72 24.82 -11.25
CA GLU A 73 -4.01 25.49 -11.20
C GLU A 73 -5.13 24.55 -10.71
N ALA A 74 -5.17 23.31 -11.21
CA ALA A 74 -6.11 22.30 -10.76
C ALA A 74 -5.89 21.94 -9.28
N VAL A 75 -4.64 21.69 -8.89
CA VAL A 75 -4.24 21.42 -7.49
C VAL A 75 -4.60 22.60 -6.58
N GLY A 76 -4.35 23.84 -7.00
CA GLY A 76 -4.70 25.03 -6.21
C GLY A 76 -6.22 25.26 -6.07
N ARG A 77 -7.03 24.75 -7.00
CA ARG A 77 -8.51 24.75 -6.86
C ARG A 77 -8.99 23.69 -5.88
N VAL A 78 -8.37 22.52 -5.91
CA VAL A 78 -8.73 21.37 -5.08
C VAL A 78 -8.21 21.53 -3.64
N TRP A 79 -7.00 22.06 -3.49
CA TRP A 79 -6.38 22.41 -2.21
C TRP A 79 -5.93 23.87 -2.18
N PRO A 80 -6.86 24.80 -1.91
CA PRO A 80 -6.55 26.23 -1.86
C PRO A 80 -5.53 26.57 -0.77
N ASP A 81 -5.45 25.77 0.28
CA ASP A 81 -4.52 25.94 1.40
C ASP A 81 -3.19 25.17 1.21
N GLY A 82 -2.98 24.57 0.04
CA GLY A 82 -1.80 23.78 -0.29
C GLY A 82 -1.96 22.28 0.04
N TYR A 83 -1.01 21.49 -0.46
CA TYR A 83 -1.05 20.03 -0.30
C TYR A 83 -0.85 19.62 1.17
N PRO A 84 -1.74 18.79 1.75
CA PRO A 84 -1.68 18.40 3.17
C PRO A 84 -0.62 17.29 3.41
N LEU A 85 0.64 17.62 3.15
CA LEU A 85 1.76 16.68 3.22
C LEU A 85 1.91 16.04 4.60
N ASP A 86 1.73 16.83 5.66
CA ASP A 86 1.88 16.34 7.03
C ASP A 86 0.81 15.30 7.39
N ASP A 87 -0.42 15.49 6.90
CA ASP A 87 -1.52 14.53 7.08
C ASP A 87 -1.24 13.25 6.29
N MET A 88 -0.70 13.36 5.06
CA MET A 88 -0.30 12.19 4.25
C MET A 88 0.86 11.41 4.87
N LEU A 89 1.81 12.10 5.48
CA LEU A 89 2.87 11.45 6.25
C LEU A 89 2.33 10.78 7.51
N ALA A 90 1.34 11.37 8.17
CA ALA A 90 0.69 10.75 9.32
C ALA A 90 -0.07 9.48 8.91
N ASP A 91 -0.89 9.56 7.86
CA ASP A 91 -1.72 8.46 7.38
C ASP A 91 -0.88 7.32 6.80
N SER A 92 0.17 7.63 6.03
CA SER A 92 1.08 6.62 5.50
C SER A 92 1.78 5.82 6.60
N ARG A 93 2.12 6.45 7.74
CA ARG A 93 2.70 5.74 8.90
C ARG A 93 1.69 4.81 9.54
N VAL A 94 0.43 5.24 9.67
CA VAL A 94 -0.66 4.41 10.21
C VAL A 94 -0.90 3.22 9.28
N ILE A 95 -1.10 3.46 7.99
CA ILE A 95 -1.32 2.41 6.98
C ILE A 95 -0.14 1.44 6.96
N HIS A 96 1.09 1.93 6.94
CA HIS A 96 2.28 1.09 6.95
C HIS A 96 2.31 0.14 8.16
N LEU A 97 2.05 0.66 9.36
CA LEU A 97 2.05 -0.16 10.57
C LEU A 97 0.99 -1.28 10.51
N HIS A 98 -0.21 -0.96 10.04
CA HIS A 98 -1.27 -1.94 9.85
C HIS A 98 -0.89 -2.98 8.77
N CYS A 99 -0.31 -2.54 7.66
CA CYS A 99 0.18 -3.42 6.60
C CYS A 99 1.26 -4.38 7.07
N VAL A 100 2.23 -3.92 7.87
CA VAL A 100 3.28 -4.76 8.46
C VAL A 100 2.66 -5.84 9.35
N ARG A 101 1.77 -5.46 10.27
CA ARG A 101 1.16 -6.41 11.21
C ARG A 101 0.22 -7.40 10.51
N GLY A 102 -0.64 -6.90 9.62
CA GLY A 102 -1.60 -7.73 8.90
C GLY A 102 -0.92 -8.69 7.93
N SER A 103 0.10 -8.23 7.20
CA SER A 103 0.88 -9.06 6.28
C SER A 103 1.63 -10.17 7.02
N LEU A 104 2.14 -9.90 8.23
CA LEU A 104 2.77 -10.91 9.06
C LEU A 104 1.80 -12.04 9.41
N VAL A 105 0.60 -11.70 9.90
CA VAL A 105 -0.43 -12.68 10.25
C VAL A 105 -0.86 -13.50 9.04
N LEU A 106 -1.12 -12.86 7.90
CA LEU A 106 -1.49 -13.55 6.66
C LEU A 106 -0.35 -14.45 6.13
N SER A 107 0.90 -14.02 6.27
CA SER A 107 2.07 -14.82 5.89
C SER A 107 2.24 -16.05 6.78
N ALA A 108 2.05 -15.90 8.10
CA ALA A 108 2.05 -17.02 9.03
C ALA A 108 0.90 -17.99 8.74
N GLN A 109 -0.31 -17.50 8.45
CA GLN A 109 -1.45 -18.34 8.03
C GLN A 109 -1.16 -19.06 6.71
N THR A 110 -0.50 -18.39 5.75
CA THR A 110 -0.08 -18.99 4.49
C THR A 110 0.93 -20.12 4.72
N ALA A 111 1.90 -19.93 5.61
CA ALA A 111 2.83 -20.99 5.98
C ALA A 111 2.12 -22.19 6.61
N MET A 112 1.10 -21.96 7.43
CA MET A 112 0.28 -23.04 8.02
C MET A 112 -0.51 -23.81 6.96
N ALA A 113 -1.12 -23.10 6.00
CA ALA A 113 -1.83 -23.71 4.88
C ALA A 113 -0.87 -24.57 4.02
N LEU A 114 0.30 -24.01 3.65
CA LEU A 114 1.33 -24.75 2.92
C LEU A 114 1.80 -25.99 3.69
N GLY A 115 2.04 -25.87 4.99
CA GLY A 115 2.53 -26.98 5.82
C GLY A 115 1.52 -28.12 5.98
N SER A 116 0.25 -27.89 5.65
CA SER A 116 -0.82 -28.88 5.69
C SER A 116 -0.89 -29.74 4.41
N GLU A 117 -0.22 -29.31 3.34
CA GLU A 117 -0.13 -30.03 2.07
C GLU A 117 0.89 -31.19 2.16
N PRO A 118 0.68 -32.32 1.43
CA PRO A 118 1.50 -33.53 1.53
C PRO A 118 3.03 -33.34 1.38
N ASP A 119 3.46 -32.33 0.62
CA ASP A 119 4.87 -32.00 0.37
C ASP A 119 5.25 -30.55 0.74
N GLY A 120 4.33 -29.82 1.39
CA GLY A 120 4.48 -28.37 1.61
C GLY A 120 5.32 -27.99 2.83
N GLY A 121 5.77 -28.96 3.63
CA GLY A 121 6.51 -28.72 4.87
C GLY A 121 7.80 -27.91 4.68
N GLN A 122 8.58 -28.15 3.62
CA GLN A 122 9.79 -27.35 3.36
C GLN A 122 9.46 -25.90 2.99
N ALA A 123 8.41 -25.69 2.17
CA ALA A 123 7.97 -24.36 1.78
C ALA A 123 7.44 -23.57 3.00
N ALA A 124 6.65 -24.21 3.86
CA ALA A 124 6.17 -23.63 5.11
C ALA A 124 7.33 -23.17 6.01
N VAL A 125 8.32 -24.03 6.23
CA VAL A 125 9.51 -23.68 7.05
C VAL A 125 10.30 -22.54 6.43
N ALA A 126 10.42 -22.47 5.09
CA ALA A 126 11.09 -21.37 4.42
C ALA A 126 10.36 -20.03 4.67
N VAL A 127 9.04 -20.01 4.52
CA VAL A 127 8.23 -18.82 4.84
C VAL A 127 8.38 -18.42 6.31
N LEU A 128 8.31 -19.38 7.24
CA LEU A 128 8.46 -19.10 8.67
C LEU A 128 9.83 -18.50 9.03
N LYS A 129 10.90 -18.96 8.37
CA LYS A 129 12.24 -18.37 8.56
C LYS A 129 12.32 -16.94 8.05
N GLU A 130 11.76 -16.69 6.87
CA GLU A 130 11.76 -15.33 6.30
C GLU A 130 10.93 -14.37 7.12
N ILE A 131 9.76 -14.78 7.65
CA ILE A 131 8.98 -13.90 8.54
C ILE A 131 9.72 -13.65 9.86
N SER A 132 10.37 -14.66 10.45
CA SER A 132 11.19 -14.44 11.65
C SER A 132 12.34 -13.46 11.40
N HIS A 133 12.97 -13.54 10.21
CA HIS A 133 14.03 -12.61 9.83
C HIS A 133 13.51 -11.18 9.59
N ALA A 134 12.44 -11.04 8.81
CA ALA A 134 11.91 -9.75 8.38
C ALA A 134 11.17 -8.99 9.49
N TYR A 135 10.39 -9.69 10.32
CA TYR A 135 9.54 -9.08 11.35
C TYR A 135 10.15 -9.16 12.76
N GLY A 136 11.17 -10.01 12.95
CA GLY A 136 11.92 -10.10 14.19
C GLY A 136 11.02 -10.37 15.40
N PRO A 137 11.16 -9.61 16.51
CA PRO A 137 10.38 -9.80 17.72
C PRO A 137 8.86 -9.61 17.58
N LEU A 138 8.38 -9.05 16.46
CA LEU A 138 6.95 -8.93 16.21
C LEU A 138 6.30 -10.30 15.94
N PHE A 139 7.08 -11.29 15.50
CA PHE A 139 6.65 -12.67 15.33
C PHE A 139 7.25 -13.55 16.44
N ASP A 140 6.48 -13.81 17.49
CA ASP A 140 6.94 -14.49 18.72
C ASP A 140 6.11 -15.71 19.16
N PRO A 141 5.80 -16.68 18.28
CA PRO A 141 5.06 -17.86 18.70
C PRO A 141 5.76 -18.56 19.88
N LYS A 142 4.97 -19.06 20.84
CA LYS A 142 5.48 -19.69 22.09
C LYS A 142 6.36 -20.93 21.85
N GLY A 143 6.36 -21.43 20.62
CA GLY A 143 7.20 -22.51 20.15
C GLY A 143 7.31 -22.47 18.62
N ASN A 144 8.13 -23.36 18.07
CA ASN A 144 8.40 -23.42 16.64
C ASN A 144 7.52 -24.47 15.92
N GLY A 145 6.57 -25.08 16.65
CA GLY A 145 5.69 -26.10 16.12
C GLY A 145 4.51 -25.50 15.34
N PRO A 146 3.92 -26.24 14.39
CA PRO A 146 2.73 -25.78 13.66
C PRO A 146 1.57 -25.36 14.58
N LYS A 147 1.39 -26.05 15.71
CA LYS A 147 0.36 -25.69 16.70
C LYS A 147 0.61 -24.35 17.38
N ASP A 148 1.88 -24.03 17.66
CA ASP A 148 2.26 -22.78 18.32
C ASP A 148 2.08 -21.60 17.37
N VAL A 149 2.46 -21.77 16.10
CA VAL A 149 2.24 -20.78 15.04
C VAL A 149 0.75 -20.56 14.79
N ALA A 150 -0.05 -21.64 14.71
CA ALA A 150 -1.50 -21.53 14.55
C ALA A 150 -2.16 -20.80 15.73
N ALA A 151 -1.74 -21.09 16.96
CA ALA A 151 -2.21 -20.37 18.14
C ALA A 151 -1.85 -18.87 18.08
N TRP A 152 -0.62 -18.55 17.65
CA TRP A 152 -0.18 -17.17 17.45
C TRP A 152 -1.00 -16.44 16.38
N VAL A 153 -1.29 -17.08 15.24
CA VAL A 153 -2.14 -16.52 14.18
C VAL A 153 -3.54 -16.21 14.72
N LEU A 154 -4.15 -17.13 15.46
CA LEU A 154 -5.48 -16.92 16.05
C LEU A 154 -5.51 -15.79 17.08
N GLU A 155 -4.47 -15.67 17.90
CA GLU A 155 -4.32 -14.58 18.88
C GLU A 155 -4.20 -13.21 18.19
N HIS A 156 -3.53 -13.16 17.04
CA HIS A 156 -3.22 -11.92 16.32
C HIS A 156 -4.10 -11.64 15.11
N ARG A 157 -5.10 -12.48 14.83
CA ARG A 157 -5.96 -12.40 13.62
C ARG A 157 -6.55 -11.02 13.37
N GLN A 158 -6.86 -10.28 14.45
CA GLN A 158 -7.44 -8.95 14.37
C GLN A 158 -6.54 -7.97 13.63
N TRP A 159 -5.21 -8.14 13.67
CA TRP A 159 -4.29 -7.25 12.95
C TRP A 159 -4.49 -7.30 11.44
N ALA A 160 -4.78 -8.46 10.87
CA ALA A 160 -5.06 -8.61 9.45
C ALA A 160 -6.45 -8.08 9.07
N VAL A 161 -7.45 -8.28 9.95
CA VAL A 161 -8.79 -7.73 9.76
C VAL A 161 -8.78 -6.20 9.81
N ASP A 162 -8.09 -5.62 10.78
CA ASP A 162 -7.95 -4.16 10.92
C ASP A 162 -7.21 -3.56 9.73
N MET A 163 -6.17 -4.24 9.23
CA MET A 163 -5.49 -3.84 7.99
C MET A 163 -6.46 -3.83 6.80
N ALA A 164 -7.20 -4.92 6.58
CA ALA A 164 -8.14 -5.01 5.46
C ALA A 164 -9.24 -3.94 5.54
N ASP A 165 -9.80 -3.74 6.73
CA ASP A 165 -10.82 -2.72 6.98
C ASP A 165 -10.30 -1.29 6.79
N LEU A 166 -9.07 -1.01 7.21
CA LEU A 166 -8.40 0.28 6.97
C LEU A 166 -8.20 0.53 5.47
N LEU A 167 -7.67 -0.46 4.74
CA LEU A 167 -7.42 -0.33 3.30
C LEU A 167 -8.72 -0.12 2.51
N VAL A 168 -9.79 -0.81 2.89
CA VAL A 168 -11.12 -0.60 2.28
C VAL A 168 -11.66 0.80 2.57
N ARG A 169 -11.56 1.28 3.82
CA ARG A 169 -12.03 2.62 4.19
C ARG A 169 -11.25 3.74 3.48
N ALA A 170 -9.94 3.55 3.30
CA ALA A 170 -9.08 4.45 2.54
C ALA A 170 -9.30 4.36 1.01
N GLY A 171 -10.10 3.40 0.54
CA GLY A 171 -10.32 3.17 -0.89
C GLY A 171 -9.12 2.53 -1.62
N LEU A 172 -8.19 1.92 -0.89
CA LEU A 172 -7.00 1.25 -1.44
C LEU A 172 -7.29 -0.18 -1.91
N GLU A 173 -8.38 -0.79 -1.44
CA GLU A 173 -8.74 -2.18 -1.70
C GLU A 173 -10.26 -2.34 -1.88
N ASP A 174 -10.66 -3.45 -2.49
CA ASP A 174 -12.08 -3.75 -2.75
C ASP A 174 -12.89 -3.98 -1.47
N LYS A 175 -14.15 -3.53 -1.46
CA LYS A 175 -15.06 -3.64 -0.30
C LYS A 175 -15.21 -5.06 0.28
N GLY A 176 -14.95 -6.11 -0.52
CA GLY A 176 -15.02 -7.50 -0.08
C GLY A 176 -13.77 -8.04 0.61
N LEU A 177 -12.67 -7.28 0.66
CA LEU A 177 -11.38 -7.77 1.19
C LEU A 177 -11.48 -8.15 2.67
N LYS A 178 -12.13 -7.33 3.50
CA LYS A 178 -12.29 -7.59 4.92
C LYS A 178 -12.96 -8.93 5.18
N ASP A 179 -14.11 -9.18 4.54
CA ASP A 179 -14.86 -10.42 4.67
C ASP A 179 -14.05 -11.64 4.21
N ALA A 180 -13.21 -11.46 3.17
CA ALA A 180 -12.32 -12.52 2.68
C ALA A 180 -11.23 -12.84 3.71
N VAL A 181 -10.60 -11.82 4.30
CA VAL A 181 -9.57 -11.99 5.34
C VAL A 181 -10.16 -12.63 6.60
N GLU A 182 -11.34 -12.18 7.06
CA GLU A 182 -12.04 -12.79 8.19
C GLU A 182 -12.30 -14.27 7.94
N ARG A 183 -12.77 -14.64 6.75
CA ARG A 183 -13.05 -16.04 6.38
C ARG A 183 -11.79 -16.91 6.35
N ILE A 184 -10.66 -16.37 5.89
CA ILE A 184 -9.37 -17.10 5.84
C ILE A 184 -8.79 -17.36 7.24
N LEU A 185 -9.10 -16.49 8.20
CA LEU A 185 -8.55 -16.51 9.56
C LEU A 185 -9.52 -17.07 10.61
N SER A 186 -10.70 -17.53 10.18
CA SER A 186 -11.71 -18.22 10.99
C SER A 186 -11.39 -19.70 11.15
#